data_AF-A0A521EFL4-F1
#
_entry.id   AF-A0A521EFL4-F1
#
_cell.length_a   1.000
_cell.length_b   1.000
_cell.length_c   1.000
_cell.angle_alpha   90.00
_cell.angle_beta   90.00
_cell.angle_gamma   90.00
#
_symmetry.space_group_name_H-M   'P 1'
#
loop_
_entity.id
_entity.type
_entity.pdbx_description
1 polymer ?
#
loop_
_entity_poly.entity_id
_entity_poly.type
_entity_poly.pdbx_seq_one_letter_code
_entity_poly.pdbx_strand_id
1 'polypeptide(L)'
;MPTDSSGEQTTSVRAYHKMLSIKDLLQGNLLNRWWDRDRWPVTSGNYLVGERKSPVAICTLTSPQLMEPLQKAEGTAIVGRLVTANLGIEKIIRNIISNPNIRYLLLCGEDSPVFHPGQTLHSLFEKGVDSDHRIIEAQGHYPVLINIDRELIEHFRNHIVLIDCTGEGNLDALQRTIMRLGKAETALRLGVDYEQDHPIPPRA
;
A
#
# COMPACT_ATOMS: atom_id res chain seq x y z
N MET A 1 8.07 39.72 -12.30
CA MET A 1 9.37 40.02 -11.65
C MET A 1 9.11 40.16 -10.15
N PRO A 2 9.84 39.47 -9.26
CA PRO A 2 10.86 38.45 -9.48
C PRO A 2 10.31 37.02 -9.32
N THR A 3 10.95 36.12 -10.06
CA THR A 3 10.86 34.66 -9.98
C THR A 3 11.85 34.18 -8.94
N ASP A 4 11.42 33.36 -7.99
CA ASP A 4 12.33 32.54 -7.20
C ASP A 4 12.86 31.39 -8.06
N SER A 5 14.06 30.91 -7.72
CA SER A 5 14.86 29.98 -8.51
C SER A 5 14.43 28.51 -8.40
N SER A 6 13.21 28.21 -7.93
CA SER A 6 12.68 26.84 -7.81
C SER A 6 11.45 26.56 -8.68
N GLY A 7 10.84 27.56 -9.32
CA GLY A 7 9.77 27.33 -10.31
C GLY A 7 8.52 26.60 -9.79
N GLU A 8 8.29 26.54 -8.48
CA GLU A 8 7.17 25.78 -7.88
C GLU A 8 6.02 26.69 -7.44
N GLN A 9 4.88 26.57 -8.12
CA GLN A 9 3.63 27.19 -7.66
C GLN A 9 2.85 26.26 -6.72
N THR A 10 3.26 26.20 -5.45
CA THR A 10 2.63 25.42 -4.36
C THR A 10 1.16 25.76 -4.13
N THR A 11 0.75 27.00 -4.43
CA THR A 11 -0.62 27.50 -4.20
C THR A 11 -1.65 26.82 -5.12
N SER A 12 -1.25 26.52 -6.36
CA SER A 12 -2.12 25.94 -7.39
C SER A 12 -2.43 24.46 -7.11
N VAL A 13 -1.45 23.72 -6.60
CA VAL A 13 -1.60 22.30 -6.20
C VAL A 13 -2.53 22.17 -4.99
N ARG A 14 -2.37 23.02 -3.97
CA ARG A 14 -3.26 23.05 -2.80
C ARG A 14 -4.70 23.40 -3.16
N ALA A 15 -4.90 24.36 -4.08
CA ALA A 15 -6.22 24.74 -4.55
C ALA A 15 -6.92 23.58 -5.30
N TYR A 16 -6.18 22.83 -6.12
CA TYR A 16 -6.70 21.67 -6.85
C TYR A 16 -7.12 20.52 -5.90
N HIS A 17 -6.31 20.23 -4.87
CA HIS A 17 -6.66 19.21 -3.87
C HIS A 17 -7.88 19.60 -3.03
N LYS A 18 -8.02 20.90 -2.69
CA LYS A 18 -9.20 21.41 -1.99
C LYS A 18 -10.46 21.28 -2.87
N MET A 19 -10.35 21.53 -4.17
CA MET A 19 -11.45 21.39 -5.12
C MET A 19 -11.90 19.93 -5.30
N LEU A 20 -10.95 18.98 -5.38
CA LEU A 20 -11.25 17.54 -5.44
C LEU A 20 -11.98 17.06 -4.19
N SER A 21 -11.51 17.47 -3.01
CA SER A 21 -12.15 17.16 -1.74
C SER A 21 -13.57 17.74 -1.62
N ILE A 22 -13.80 18.96 -2.13
CA ILE A 22 -15.13 19.59 -2.17
C ILE A 22 -16.07 18.88 -3.15
N LYS A 23 -15.55 18.42 -4.30
CA LYS A 23 -16.36 17.67 -5.27
C LYS A 23 -16.81 16.31 -4.71
N ASP A 24 -15.94 15.64 -3.98
CA ASP A 24 -16.27 14.40 -3.25
C ASP A 24 -17.29 14.65 -2.12
N LEU A 25 -17.22 15.83 -1.48
CA LEU A 25 -18.16 16.25 -0.44
C LEU A 25 -19.57 16.53 -1.00
N LEU A 26 -19.65 17.20 -2.17
CA LEU A 26 -20.90 17.58 -2.81
C LEU A 26 -21.62 16.39 -3.46
N GLN A 27 -20.92 15.29 -3.74
CA GLN A 27 -21.50 14.06 -4.29
C GLN A 27 -22.06 13.11 -3.21
N GLY A 28 -22.01 13.45 -1.92
CA GLY A 28 -22.41 12.57 -0.81
C GLY A 28 -23.61 13.07 0.01
N ASN A 29 -24.77 12.41 -0.15
CA ASN A 29 -25.95 12.56 0.71
C ASN A 29 -25.64 12.18 2.18
N LEU A 30 -25.86 13.12 3.10
CA LEU A 30 -25.40 13.10 4.50
C LEU A 30 -26.22 12.22 5.49
N LEU A 31 -27.11 11.34 5.02
CA LEU A 31 -27.96 10.52 5.92
C LEU A 31 -27.86 8.99 5.74
N ASN A 32 -26.96 8.48 4.89
CA ASN A 32 -26.83 7.03 4.61
C ASN A 32 -25.54 6.35 5.13
N ARG A 33 -24.75 7.01 6.00
CA ARG A 33 -23.40 6.53 6.39
C ARG A 33 -23.36 5.52 7.56
N TRP A 34 -24.49 4.97 7.98
CA TRP A 34 -24.57 4.07 9.14
C TRP A 34 -24.80 2.59 8.74
N TRP A 35 -24.36 2.14 7.56
CA TRP A 35 -24.29 0.69 7.21
C TRP A 35 -23.46 0.38 5.95
N ASP A 36 -22.18 0.76 5.90
CA ASP A 36 -21.34 0.27 4.80
C ASP A 36 -20.00 -0.30 5.27
N ARG A 37 -20.11 -1.45 5.96
CA ARG A 37 -18.97 -2.36 6.19
C ARG A 37 -18.58 -3.11 4.90
N ASP A 38 -19.28 -2.89 3.78
CA ASP A 38 -19.08 -3.60 2.52
C ASP A 38 -18.30 -2.81 1.46
N ARG A 39 -18.12 -1.50 1.62
CA ARG A 39 -17.25 -0.71 0.73
C ARG A 39 -15.77 -0.85 1.09
N TRP A 40 -15.18 -1.95 0.67
CA TRP A 40 -13.74 -2.14 0.57
C TRP A 40 -13.33 -2.38 -0.90
N PRO A 41 -12.29 -1.73 -1.45
CA PRO A 41 -11.37 -0.78 -0.79
C PRO A 41 -12.01 0.59 -0.51
N VAL A 42 -11.58 1.24 0.58
CA VAL A 42 -12.19 2.50 1.09
C VAL A 42 -11.71 3.75 0.36
N THR A 43 -10.60 3.67 -0.38
CA THR A 43 -10.04 4.79 -1.15
C THR A 43 -9.75 4.36 -2.58
N SER A 44 -10.17 5.19 -3.55
CA SER A 44 -9.94 4.95 -4.97
C SER A 44 -8.46 5.05 -5.37
N GLY A 45 -8.07 4.29 -6.38
CA GLY A 45 -6.69 4.25 -6.87
C GLY A 45 -6.55 3.37 -8.10
N ASN A 46 -5.31 3.18 -8.54
CA ASN A 46 -4.98 2.27 -9.63
C ASN A 46 -4.65 0.89 -9.05
N TYR A 47 -5.68 0.08 -8.89
CA TYR A 47 -5.59 -1.28 -8.38
C TYR A 47 -6.67 -2.16 -9.01
N LEU A 48 -6.46 -3.46 -8.93
CA LEU A 48 -7.44 -4.49 -9.20
C LEU A 48 -7.72 -5.25 -7.91
N VAL A 49 -8.99 -5.60 -7.69
CA VAL A 49 -9.44 -6.32 -6.50
C VAL A 49 -9.46 -7.83 -6.81
N GLY A 50 -8.86 -8.61 -5.92
CA GLY A 50 -8.91 -10.07 -5.93
C GLY A 50 -9.98 -10.60 -4.97
N GLU A 51 -9.69 -11.69 -4.27
CA GLU A 51 -10.59 -12.24 -3.26
C GLU A 51 -10.43 -11.48 -1.93
N ARG A 52 -11.49 -10.81 -1.45
CA ARG A 52 -11.45 -9.95 -0.25
C ARG A 52 -10.96 -10.67 1.00
N LYS A 53 -11.21 -11.98 1.14
CA LYS A 53 -10.77 -12.78 2.29
C LYS A 53 -9.31 -13.24 2.22
N SER A 54 -8.67 -13.04 1.08
CA SER A 54 -7.27 -13.37 0.89
C SER A 54 -6.34 -12.51 1.75
N PRO A 55 -5.14 -13.00 2.09
CA PRO A 55 -4.26 -12.29 3.02
C PRO A 55 -3.17 -11.43 2.39
N VAL A 56 -2.99 -11.48 1.06
CA VAL A 56 -1.88 -10.79 0.38
C VAL A 56 -2.39 -9.55 -0.36
N ALA A 57 -1.90 -8.38 0.02
CA ALA A 57 -1.91 -7.19 -0.83
C ALA A 57 -0.61 -7.14 -1.64
N ILE A 58 -0.66 -6.65 -2.87
CA ILE A 58 0.49 -6.60 -3.78
C ILE A 58 0.69 -5.18 -4.29
N CYS A 59 1.92 -4.70 -4.21
CA CYS A 59 2.36 -3.44 -4.78
C CYS A 59 3.36 -3.72 -5.91
N THR A 60 2.95 -3.54 -7.16
CA THR A 60 3.79 -3.81 -8.35
C THR A 60 4.66 -2.62 -8.77
N LEU A 61 4.79 -1.62 -7.89
CA LEU A 61 5.57 -0.41 -8.11
C LEU A 61 5.26 0.22 -9.49
N THR A 62 6.27 0.32 -10.35
CA THR A 62 6.14 0.91 -11.69
C THR A 62 5.83 -0.09 -12.80
N SER A 63 5.61 -1.38 -12.49
CA SER A 63 5.37 -2.46 -13.45
C SER A 63 3.87 -2.81 -13.59
N PRO A 64 3.08 -2.12 -14.46
CA PRO A 64 1.65 -2.37 -14.64
C PRO A 64 1.32 -3.76 -15.21
N GLN A 65 2.23 -4.32 -16.02
CA GLN A 65 2.06 -5.62 -16.67
C GLN A 65 1.92 -6.79 -15.68
N LEU A 66 2.35 -6.61 -14.43
CA LEU A 66 2.21 -7.60 -13.36
C LEU A 66 0.82 -7.59 -12.72
N MET A 67 0.02 -6.53 -12.89
CA MET A 67 -1.22 -6.37 -12.12
C MET A 67 -2.26 -7.44 -12.45
N GLU A 68 -2.63 -7.62 -13.72
CA GLU A 68 -3.68 -8.57 -14.09
C GLU A 68 -3.33 -10.03 -13.77
N PRO A 69 -2.11 -10.53 -14.09
CA PRO A 69 -1.76 -11.91 -13.74
C PRO A 69 -1.74 -12.16 -12.22
N LEU A 70 -1.27 -11.19 -11.43
CA LEU A 70 -1.19 -11.34 -9.98
C LEU A 70 -2.54 -11.13 -9.29
N GLN A 71 -3.46 -10.35 -9.87
CA GLN A 71 -4.83 -10.25 -9.38
C GLN A 71 -5.54 -11.61 -9.38
N LYS A 72 -5.27 -12.43 -10.40
CA LYS A 72 -5.85 -13.76 -10.57
C LYS A 72 -5.16 -14.84 -9.73
N ALA A 73 -4.05 -14.52 -9.08
CA ALA A 73 -3.34 -15.48 -8.24
C ALA A 73 -4.14 -15.79 -6.96
N GLU A 74 -4.21 -17.07 -6.61
CA GLU A 74 -4.85 -17.51 -5.37
C GLU A 74 -4.11 -16.94 -4.16
N GLY A 75 -4.85 -16.32 -3.24
CA GLY A 75 -4.28 -15.62 -2.08
C GLY A 75 -4.08 -14.12 -2.27
N THR A 76 -4.40 -13.55 -3.44
CA THR A 76 -4.39 -12.10 -3.67
C THR A 76 -5.71 -11.46 -3.26
N ALA A 77 -5.65 -10.42 -2.42
CA ALA A 77 -6.79 -9.59 -2.04
C ALA A 77 -6.91 -8.33 -2.89
N ILE A 78 -5.78 -7.68 -3.17
CA ILE A 78 -5.70 -6.46 -3.96
C ILE A 78 -4.31 -6.36 -4.56
N VAL A 79 -4.22 -5.86 -5.78
CA VAL A 79 -2.95 -5.56 -6.45
C VAL A 79 -3.00 -4.17 -7.06
N GLY A 80 -1.99 -3.36 -6.78
CA GLY A 80 -1.94 -1.98 -7.25
C GLY A 80 -0.53 -1.51 -7.54
N ARG A 81 -0.45 -0.34 -8.17
CA ARG A 81 0.82 0.35 -8.42
C ARG A 81 1.13 1.34 -7.31
N LEU A 82 2.41 1.62 -7.15
CA LEU A 82 2.88 2.73 -6.33
C LEU A 82 3.86 3.57 -7.14
N VAL A 83 3.52 4.84 -7.31
CA VAL A 83 4.29 5.80 -8.11
C VAL A 83 4.77 6.97 -7.27
N THR A 84 3.99 7.40 -6.26
CA THR A 84 4.35 8.53 -5.39
C THR A 84 4.65 8.07 -3.97
N ALA A 85 5.72 8.63 -3.39
CA ALA A 85 6.26 8.30 -2.07
C ALA A 85 5.47 8.91 -0.89
N ASN A 86 4.26 9.41 -1.14
CA ASN A 86 3.40 10.07 -0.15
C ASN A 86 1.94 9.57 -0.28
N LEU A 87 1.09 10.26 -1.04
CA LEU A 87 -0.33 9.95 -1.21
C LEU A 87 -0.57 8.50 -1.68
N GLY A 88 0.33 7.95 -2.51
CA GLY A 88 0.27 6.54 -2.89
C GLY A 88 0.39 5.60 -1.70
N ILE A 89 1.37 5.84 -0.83
CA ILE A 89 1.57 5.08 0.42
C ILE A 89 0.38 5.28 1.36
N GLU A 90 -0.14 6.50 1.48
CA GLU A 90 -1.32 6.78 2.31
C GLU A 90 -2.53 5.94 1.86
N LYS A 91 -2.75 5.82 0.55
CA LYS A 91 -3.83 4.99 -0.01
C LYS A 91 -3.62 3.51 0.25
N ILE A 92 -2.37 3.03 0.17
CA ILE A 92 -2.01 1.66 0.54
C ILE A 92 -2.38 1.39 2.00
N ILE A 93 -1.95 2.25 2.93
CA ILE A 93 -2.22 2.09 4.36
C ILE A 93 -3.73 2.00 4.63
N ARG A 94 -4.53 2.96 4.12
CA ARG A 94 -5.98 2.99 4.35
C ARG A 94 -6.69 1.75 3.81
N ASN A 95 -6.35 1.34 2.59
CA ASN A 95 -6.99 0.19 1.96
C ASN A 95 -6.56 -1.13 2.62
N ILE A 96 -5.32 -1.25 3.08
CA ILE A 96 -4.88 -2.47 3.77
C ILE A 96 -5.51 -2.58 5.17
N ILE A 97 -5.41 -1.53 6.00
CA ILE A 97 -5.94 -1.59 7.36
C ILE A 97 -7.47 -1.77 7.43
N SER A 98 -8.19 -1.26 6.43
CA SER A 98 -9.65 -1.46 6.35
C SER A 98 -10.09 -2.88 5.99
N ASN A 99 -9.15 -3.80 5.70
CA ASN A 99 -9.44 -5.22 5.51
C ASN A 99 -8.61 -6.09 6.48
N PRO A 100 -9.21 -6.59 7.57
CA PRO A 100 -8.49 -7.36 8.59
C PRO A 100 -7.96 -8.72 8.10
N ASN A 101 -8.38 -9.17 6.91
CA ASN A 101 -7.85 -10.41 6.33
C ASN A 101 -6.44 -10.21 5.77
N ILE A 102 -6.05 -9.00 5.39
CA ILE A 102 -4.74 -8.72 4.78
C ILE A 102 -3.69 -8.68 5.87
N ARG A 103 -2.66 -9.54 5.72
CA ARG A 103 -1.55 -9.69 6.67
C ARG A 103 -0.18 -9.51 6.02
N TYR A 104 -0.12 -9.53 4.69
CA TYR A 104 1.12 -9.38 3.93
C TYR A 104 0.96 -8.27 2.90
N LEU A 105 2.02 -7.49 2.75
CA LEU A 105 2.21 -6.61 1.59
C LEU A 105 3.42 -7.13 0.80
N LEU A 106 3.17 -7.68 -0.39
CA LEU A 106 4.21 -8.09 -1.32
C LEU A 106 4.61 -6.89 -2.18
N LEU A 107 5.86 -6.45 -2.07
CA LEU A 107 6.45 -5.42 -2.91
C LEU A 107 7.18 -6.10 -4.07
N CYS A 108 6.84 -5.78 -5.32
CA CYS A 108 7.48 -6.38 -6.49
C CYS A 108 7.51 -5.43 -7.69
N GLY A 109 8.16 -5.87 -8.78
CA GLY A 109 8.39 -5.03 -9.96
C GLY A 109 9.47 -3.97 -9.74
N GLU A 110 9.59 -3.08 -10.71
CA GLU A 110 10.67 -2.09 -10.75
C GLU A 110 10.33 -0.87 -9.88
N ASP A 111 11.25 -0.47 -9.02
CA ASP A 111 11.15 0.81 -8.31
C ASP A 111 11.55 1.96 -9.24
N SER A 112 10.96 3.14 -9.03
CA SER A 112 11.35 4.31 -9.80
C SER A 112 12.75 4.76 -9.35
N PRO A 113 13.73 4.87 -10.25
CA PRO A 113 15.06 5.38 -9.91
C PRO A 113 15.08 6.91 -9.66
N VAL A 114 13.94 7.57 -9.82
CA VAL A 114 13.78 9.02 -9.62
C VAL A 114 12.91 9.32 -8.42
N PHE A 115 11.79 8.59 -8.27
CA PHE A 115 10.81 8.87 -7.22
C PHE A 115 10.95 7.96 -5.99
N HIS A 116 11.67 6.84 -6.10
CA HIS A 116 11.95 5.88 -5.02
C HIS A 116 10.75 5.50 -4.13
N PRO A 117 9.54 5.24 -4.67
CA PRO A 117 8.39 4.88 -3.85
C PRO A 117 8.55 3.55 -3.11
N GLY A 118 9.21 2.55 -3.72
CA GLY A 118 9.47 1.25 -3.09
C GLY A 118 10.42 1.38 -1.91
N GLN A 119 11.57 2.04 -2.11
CA GLN A 119 12.51 2.35 -1.04
C GLN A 119 11.86 3.15 0.09
N THR A 120 10.97 4.10 -0.25
CA THR A 120 10.25 4.89 0.76
C THR A 120 9.30 4.01 1.57
N LEU A 121 8.57 3.11 0.91
CA LEU A 121 7.69 2.16 1.60
C LEU A 121 8.48 1.21 2.50
N HIS A 122 9.63 0.71 2.05
CA HIS A 122 10.54 -0.09 2.88
C HIS A 122 11.01 0.66 4.13
N SER A 123 11.47 1.91 3.95
CA SER A 123 11.90 2.79 5.04
C SER A 123 10.78 3.04 6.05
N LEU A 124 9.53 3.16 5.59
CA LEU A 124 8.38 3.28 6.49
C LEU A 124 8.24 2.05 7.39
N PHE A 125 8.35 0.84 6.86
CA PHE A 125 8.25 -0.36 7.68
C PHE A 125 9.39 -0.42 8.72
N GLU A 126 10.64 -0.20 8.29
CA GLU A 126 11.81 -0.31 9.16
C GLU A 126 11.91 0.80 10.21
N LYS A 127 11.69 2.05 9.81
CA LYS A 127 12.04 3.23 10.62
C LYS A 127 10.82 4.02 11.09
N GLY A 128 9.68 3.88 10.43
CA GLY A 128 8.48 4.67 10.73
C GLY A 128 8.60 6.12 10.28
N VAL A 129 7.95 7.01 11.04
CA VAL A 129 7.92 8.45 10.75
C VAL A 129 8.42 9.30 11.92
N ASP A 130 9.06 10.43 11.63
CA ASP A 130 9.46 11.42 12.63
C ASP A 130 8.26 12.26 13.11
N SER A 131 8.49 13.24 14.00
CA SER A 131 7.44 14.11 14.56
C SER A 131 6.61 14.87 13.52
N ASP A 132 7.17 15.13 12.34
CA ASP A 132 6.53 15.87 11.25
C ASP A 132 5.86 14.92 10.23
N HIS A 133 5.70 13.65 10.58
CA HIS A 133 5.16 12.58 9.72
C HIS A 133 6.02 12.30 8.47
N ARG A 134 7.29 12.71 8.48
CA ARG A 134 8.22 12.36 7.41
C ARG A 134 8.73 10.95 7.64
N ILE A 135 8.73 10.14 6.58
CA ILE A 135 9.29 8.79 6.61
C ILE A 135 10.81 8.91 6.77
N ILE A 136 11.32 8.32 7.85
CA ILE A 136 12.72 8.39 8.23
C ILE A 136 13.56 7.61 7.20
N GLU A 137 14.67 8.17 6.74
CA GLU A 137 15.58 7.58 5.72
C GLU A 137 14.95 7.33 4.33
N ALA A 138 13.75 7.86 4.06
CA ALA A 138 13.15 7.80 2.74
C ALA A 138 13.86 8.70 1.72
N GLN A 139 14.18 8.12 0.56
CA GLN A 139 14.82 8.78 -0.58
C GLN A 139 13.79 9.39 -1.55
N GLY A 140 12.52 9.00 -1.44
CA GLY A 140 11.47 9.49 -2.33
C GLY A 140 11.20 10.98 -2.18
N HIS A 141 10.62 11.58 -3.22
CA HIS A 141 10.31 13.01 -3.22
C HIS A 141 9.17 13.31 -2.22
N TYR A 142 9.42 14.27 -1.32
CA TYR A 142 8.50 14.72 -0.28
C TYR A 142 7.77 13.56 0.45
N PRO A 143 8.49 12.69 1.16
CA PRO A 143 7.97 11.45 1.75
C PRO A 143 7.30 11.74 3.11
N VAL A 144 6.25 12.56 3.10
CA VAL A 144 5.52 13.00 4.30
C VAL A 144 4.08 12.53 4.23
N LEU A 145 3.61 11.83 5.27
CA LEU A 145 2.27 11.24 5.36
C LEU A 145 1.31 12.15 6.14
N ILE A 146 1.01 13.31 5.55
CA ILE A 146 0.27 14.40 6.22
C ILE A 146 -1.21 14.09 6.49
N ASN A 147 -1.82 13.14 5.77
CA ASN A 147 -3.25 12.87 5.90
C ASN A 147 -3.57 11.69 6.82
N ILE A 148 -2.56 11.03 7.39
CA ILE A 148 -2.72 9.82 8.19
C ILE A 148 -2.15 10.02 9.59
N ASP A 149 -2.94 9.66 10.59
CA ASP A 149 -2.55 9.71 12.00
C ASP A 149 -1.43 8.70 12.29
N ARG A 150 -0.52 9.06 13.20
CA ARG A 150 0.63 8.20 13.57
C ARG A 150 0.19 6.82 14.04
N GLU A 151 -0.89 6.76 14.80
CA GLU A 151 -1.44 5.51 15.34
C GLU A 151 -1.83 4.55 14.22
N LEU A 152 -2.39 5.06 13.12
CA LEU A 152 -2.77 4.25 11.97
C LEU A 152 -1.53 3.78 11.18
N ILE A 153 -0.48 4.61 11.10
CA ILE A 153 0.82 4.24 10.53
C ILE A 153 1.44 3.10 11.33
N GLU A 154 1.52 3.24 12.66
CA GLU A 154 2.09 2.22 13.54
C GLU A 154 1.26 0.94 13.55
N HIS A 155 -0.07 1.05 13.53
CA HIS A 155 -0.93 -0.10 13.38
C HIS A 155 -0.63 -0.89 12.09
N PHE A 156 -0.46 -0.19 10.96
CA PHE A 156 -0.06 -0.79 9.70
C PHE A 156 1.30 -1.49 9.78
N ARG A 157 2.32 -0.83 10.33
CA ARG A 157 3.67 -1.40 10.48
C ARG A 157 3.68 -2.66 11.35
N ASN A 158 2.90 -2.67 12.43
CA ASN A 158 2.91 -3.78 13.40
C ASN A 158 2.06 -4.98 12.96
N HIS A 159 1.03 -4.79 12.12
CA HIS A 159 0.10 -5.86 11.77
C HIS A 159 0.35 -6.50 10.40
N ILE A 160 1.07 -5.80 9.53
CA ILE A 160 1.38 -6.21 8.17
C ILE A 160 2.85 -6.60 8.08
N VAL A 161 3.11 -7.76 7.48
CA VAL A 161 4.46 -8.19 7.15
C VAL A 161 4.78 -7.75 5.73
N LEU A 162 5.79 -6.90 5.58
CA LEU A 162 6.34 -6.54 4.26
C LEU A 162 7.17 -7.71 3.72
N ILE A 163 6.84 -8.15 2.51
CA ILE A 163 7.63 -9.14 1.76
C ILE A 163 8.27 -8.38 0.59
N ASP A 164 9.57 -8.13 0.70
CA ASP A 164 10.30 -7.38 -0.31
C ASP A 164 10.80 -8.32 -1.42
N CYS A 165 10.28 -8.11 -2.62
CA CYS A 165 10.73 -8.71 -3.88
C CYS A 165 10.90 -7.61 -4.95
N THR A 166 11.32 -6.39 -4.56
CA THR A 166 11.61 -5.31 -5.50
C THR A 166 12.64 -5.77 -6.55
N GLY A 167 12.39 -5.43 -7.81
CA GLY A 167 13.16 -5.90 -8.98
C GLY A 167 12.72 -7.27 -9.51
N GLU A 168 11.89 -8.03 -8.78
CA GLU A 168 11.35 -9.29 -9.28
C GLU A 168 10.12 -9.05 -10.18
N GLY A 169 10.18 -9.59 -11.40
CA GLY A 169 9.11 -9.54 -12.40
C GLY A 169 8.70 -10.92 -12.93
N ASN A 170 9.34 -12.00 -12.47
CA ASN A 170 9.03 -13.37 -12.85
C ASN A 170 7.70 -13.79 -12.21
N LEU A 171 6.68 -13.97 -13.05
CA LEU A 171 5.32 -14.30 -12.61
C LEU A 171 5.26 -15.62 -11.82
N ASP A 172 6.00 -16.65 -12.22
CA ASP A 172 5.99 -17.94 -11.53
C ASP A 172 6.61 -17.85 -10.14
N ALA A 173 7.67 -17.06 -9.97
CA ALA A 173 8.28 -16.80 -8.66
C ALA A 173 7.34 -16.02 -7.75
N LEU A 174 6.69 -14.97 -8.27
CA LEU A 174 5.74 -14.15 -7.52
C LEU A 174 4.48 -14.96 -7.14
N GLN A 175 3.91 -15.73 -8.06
CA GLN A 175 2.74 -16.59 -7.79
C GLN A 175 3.04 -17.67 -6.75
N ARG A 176 4.22 -18.30 -6.81
CA ARG A 176 4.66 -19.24 -5.76
C ARG A 176 4.76 -18.56 -4.39
N THR A 177 5.28 -17.34 -4.35
CA THR A 177 5.37 -16.55 -3.11
C THR A 177 3.99 -16.23 -2.55
N ILE A 178 3.06 -15.74 -3.38
CA ILE A 178 1.68 -15.42 -2.97
C ILE A 178 0.98 -16.67 -2.42
N MET A 179 1.07 -17.79 -3.15
CA MET A 179 0.47 -19.07 -2.73
C MET A 179 1.01 -19.53 -1.38
N ARG A 180 2.33 -19.43 -1.17
CA ARG A 180 2.98 -19.77 0.10
C ARG A 180 2.44 -18.92 1.25
N LEU A 181 2.36 -17.61 1.06
CA LEU A 181 1.83 -16.69 2.09
C LEU A 181 0.37 -16.98 2.41
N GLY A 182 -0.44 -17.27 1.38
CA GLY A 182 -1.85 -17.64 1.53
C GLY A 182 -2.04 -18.93 2.34
N LYS A 183 -1.30 -19.97 2.01
CA LYS A 183 -1.36 -21.26 2.71
C LYS A 183 -0.89 -21.15 4.15
N ALA A 184 0.21 -20.44 4.40
CA ALA A 184 0.71 -20.27 5.75
C ALA A 184 -0.24 -19.49 6.65
N GLU A 185 -0.87 -18.44 6.13
CA GLU A 185 -1.90 -17.72 6.88
C GLU A 185 -3.12 -18.58 7.15
N THR A 186 -3.51 -19.42 6.20
CA THR A 186 -4.60 -20.39 6.40
C THR A 186 -4.27 -21.35 7.53
N ALA A 187 -3.06 -21.91 7.53
CA ALA A 187 -2.59 -22.80 8.59
C ALA A 187 -2.56 -22.09 9.97
N LEU A 188 -2.01 -20.87 10.03
CA LEU A 188 -2.02 -20.04 11.24
C LEU A 188 -3.43 -19.79 11.76
N ARG A 189 -4.40 -19.50 10.89
CA ARG A 189 -5.81 -19.30 11.28
C ARG A 189 -6.49 -20.56 11.78
N LEU A 190 -6.08 -21.72 11.27
CA LEU A 190 -6.60 -23.03 11.68
C LEU A 190 -5.88 -23.59 12.92
N GLY A 191 -4.81 -22.95 13.40
CA GLY A 191 -4.00 -23.45 14.51
C GLY A 191 -3.27 -24.76 14.17
N VAL A 192 -2.92 -24.96 12.90
CA VAL A 192 -2.16 -26.12 12.42
C VAL A 192 -0.77 -25.69 11.99
N ASP A 193 0.20 -26.58 12.16
CA ASP A 193 1.57 -26.32 11.73
C ASP A 193 1.64 -26.21 10.19
N TYR A 194 2.45 -25.26 9.73
CA TYR A 194 2.75 -25.09 8.32
C TYR A 194 4.23 -25.42 8.07
N GLU A 195 4.50 -26.62 7.60
CA GLU A 195 5.85 -27.02 7.20
C GLU A 195 6.12 -26.63 5.74
N GLN A 196 7.16 -25.81 5.52
CA GLN A 196 7.73 -25.51 4.20
C GLN A 196 9.25 -25.27 4.26
N ASP A 197 9.93 -25.52 3.14
CA ASP A 197 11.40 -25.42 2.97
C ASP A 197 12.02 -24.06 3.39
N HIS A 198 11.21 -23.00 3.51
CA HIS A 198 11.65 -21.68 3.97
C HIS A 198 10.65 -21.06 4.96
N PRO A 199 11.05 -20.76 6.22
CA PRO A 199 10.15 -20.19 7.22
C PRO A 199 9.70 -18.78 6.84
N ILE A 200 8.46 -18.43 7.21
CA ILE A 200 8.00 -17.04 7.15
C ILE A 200 8.70 -16.25 8.26
N PRO A 201 9.20 -15.03 7.98
CA PRO A 201 9.78 -14.21 9.03
C PRO A 201 8.80 -14.05 10.20
N PRO A 202 9.27 -14.18 11.45
CA PRO A 202 8.40 -14.08 12.61
C PRO A 202 7.70 -12.72 12.62
N ARG A 203 6.43 -12.70 13.05
CA ARG A 203 5.75 -11.46 13.38
C ARG A 203 6.43 -10.88 14.63
N ALA A 204 6.86 -9.62 14.56
CA ALA A 204 7.36 -8.88 15.71
C ALA A 204 6.27 -8.72 16.78
#